data_AF-A0A1V4UR93-F1
#
_entry.id   AF-A0A1V4UR93-F1
#
_cell.length_a   1.000
_cell.length_b   1.000
_cell.length_c   1.000
_cell.angle_alpha   90.00
_cell.angle_beta   90.00
_cell.angle_gamma   90.00
#
_symmetry.space_group_name_H-M   'P 1'
#
loop_
_entity.id
_entity.type
_entity.pdbx_description
1 polymer ?
#
loop_
_entity_poly.entity_id
_entity_poly.type
_entity_poly.pdbx_seq_one_letter_code
_entity_poly.pdbx_strand_id
1 'polypeptide(L)'
;MKLSTLSIDHLGLVAGIFDELGISEVIDEAIPKTRECKLKHSAIIKGLVLNGLGFVERRLYIFPTYFKHLATERLFGPGVIPEDFNEDAVGRTLDRISRFSSTRLFNLIAMKCMQELAFGTHLVHVDTTSFSVHGQYEGDDCQSAIEIAFGHPKDGRWDLKQFIVSMVTNQYGIPLGMKILLI
;
A
#
# COMPACT_ATOMS: atom_id res chain seq x y z
N MET A 1 28.47 -19.68 -20.23
CA MET A 1 27.50 -18.57 -20.13
C MET A 1 26.13 -19.18 -19.91
N LYS A 2 25.47 -18.92 -18.78
CA LYS A 2 24.14 -19.46 -18.47
C LYS A 2 23.11 -18.46 -19.00
N LEU A 3 22.38 -18.81 -20.05
CA LEU A 3 21.30 -18.00 -20.59
C LEU A 3 20.06 -18.21 -19.73
N SER A 4 19.43 -17.13 -19.29
CA SER A 4 18.15 -17.14 -18.59
C SER A 4 17.20 -16.14 -19.24
N THR A 5 15.93 -16.50 -19.29
CA THR A 5 14.84 -15.63 -19.74
C THR A 5 14.04 -15.24 -18.52
N LEU A 6 13.85 -13.93 -18.33
CA LEU A 6 13.07 -13.36 -17.23
C LEU A 6 11.97 -12.47 -17.81
N SER A 7 10.84 -12.40 -17.12
CA SER A 7 9.72 -11.54 -17.53
C SER A 7 9.79 -10.16 -16.87
N ILE A 8 9.19 -9.17 -17.52
CA ILE A 8 8.93 -7.85 -16.94
C ILE A 8 7.44 -7.49 -16.95
N ASP A 9 6.68 -8.06 -17.90
CA ASP A 9 5.23 -7.88 -18.05
C ASP A 9 4.78 -6.40 -17.97
N HIS A 10 3.58 -6.15 -17.46
CA HIS A 10 3.06 -4.83 -17.16
C HIS A 10 3.77 -4.16 -15.97
N LEU A 11 4.56 -4.93 -15.19
CA LEU A 11 5.21 -4.46 -13.98
C LEU A 11 6.27 -3.41 -14.26
N GLY A 12 6.88 -3.44 -15.46
CA GLY A 12 7.79 -2.39 -15.90
C GLY A 12 7.13 -1.01 -15.98
N LEU A 13 5.87 -0.93 -16.43
CA LEU A 13 5.11 0.33 -16.47
C LEU A 13 4.77 0.82 -15.07
N VAL A 14 4.29 -0.07 -14.20
CA VAL A 14 3.96 0.26 -12.81
C VAL A 14 5.22 0.73 -12.06
N ALA A 15 6.34 0.01 -12.24
CA ALA A 15 7.63 0.36 -11.65
C ALA A 15 8.14 1.71 -12.15
N GLY A 16 8.01 1.98 -13.45
CA GLY A 16 8.40 3.24 -14.06
C GLY A 16 7.58 4.42 -13.53
N ILE A 17 6.24 4.29 -13.47
CA ILE A 17 5.36 5.32 -12.92
C ILE A 17 5.65 5.57 -11.44
N PHE A 18 5.91 4.51 -10.67
CA PHE A 18 6.27 4.64 -9.26
C PHE A 18 7.52 5.50 -9.05
N ASP A 19 8.53 5.30 -9.91
CA ASP A 19 9.77 6.08 -9.87
C ASP A 19 9.57 7.50 -10.43
N GLU A 20 8.82 7.67 -11.52
CA GLU A 20 8.52 8.97 -12.14
C GLU A 20 7.76 9.90 -11.21
N LEU A 21 6.83 9.36 -10.41
CA LEU A 21 6.08 10.13 -9.41
C LEU A 21 6.91 10.47 -8.15
N GLY A 22 8.16 10.01 -8.06
CA GLY A 22 9.04 10.29 -6.93
C GLY A 22 8.58 9.66 -5.61
N ILE A 23 7.87 8.53 -5.66
CA ILE A 23 7.29 7.87 -4.48
C ILE A 23 8.40 7.26 -3.62
N SER A 24 9.45 6.72 -4.25
CA SER A 24 10.59 6.11 -3.55
C SER A 24 11.27 7.09 -2.61
N GLU A 25 11.48 8.32 -3.06
CA GLU A 25 12.15 9.39 -2.35
C GLU A 25 11.37 9.80 -1.10
N VAL A 26 10.05 9.99 -1.24
CA VAL A 26 9.17 10.34 -0.12
C VAL A 26 9.18 9.25 0.94
N ILE A 27 9.14 7.98 0.52
CA ILE A 27 9.18 6.85 1.44
C ILE A 27 10.53 6.80 2.16
N ASP A 28 11.65 6.92 1.43
CA ASP A 28 12.99 6.84 2.02
C ASP A 28 13.28 7.98 2.98
N GLU A 29 12.70 9.16 2.76
CA GLU A 29 12.78 10.30 3.69
C GLU A 29 11.91 10.07 4.94
N ALA A 30 10.67 9.61 4.75
CA ALA A 30 9.71 9.40 5.84
C ALA A 30 10.09 8.21 6.75
N ILE A 31 10.51 7.10 6.14
CA ILE A 31 10.91 5.86 6.82
C ILE A 31 12.26 5.38 6.28
N PRO A 32 13.37 5.99 6.75
CA PRO A 32 14.70 5.67 6.24
C PRO A 32 15.10 4.22 6.55
N LYS A 33 15.89 3.66 5.63
CA LYS A 33 16.45 2.31 5.73
C LYS A 33 17.26 2.14 7.01
N THR A 34 17.02 1.06 7.74
CA THR A 34 17.86 0.64 8.89
C THR A 34 19.03 -0.25 8.42
N ARG A 35 20.09 -0.35 9.24
CA ARG A 35 21.28 -1.16 8.91
C ARG A 35 20.97 -2.65 8.70
N GLU A 36 19.88 -3.13 9.29
CA GLU A 36 19.47 -4.54 9.26
C GLU A 36 18.72 -4.92 7.97
N CYS A 37 18.27 -3.94 7.18
CA CYS A 37 17.61 -4.19 5.90
C CYS A 37 18.66 -4.19 4.77
N LYS A 38 18.59 -5.13 3.83
CA LYS A 38 19.42 -5.08 2.61
C LYS A 38 18.88 -4.05 1.63
N LEU A 39 17.57 -4.04 1.41
CA LEU A 39 16.88 -3.07 0.57
C LEU A 39 16.41 -1.87 1.39
N LYS A 40 16.13 -0.76 0.70
CA LYS A 40 15.41 0.36 1.30
C LYS A 40 13.92 0.02 1.42
N HIS A 41 13.21 0.67 2.33
CA HIS A 41 11.78 0.45 2.52
C HIS A 41 10.96 0.82 1.28
N SER A 42 11.38 1.83 0.51
CA SER A 42 10.81 2.18 -0.81
C SER A 42 10.80 0.99 -1.78
N ALA A 43 11.93 0.28 -1.92
CA ALA A 43 12.03 -0.87 -2.81
C ALA A 43 11.11 -2.02 -2.37
N ILE A 44 11.00 -2.28 -1.06
CA ILE A 44 10.06 -3.28 -0.52
C ILE A 44 8.60 -2.88 -0.81
N ILE A 45 8.24 -1.62 -0.58
CA ILE A 45 6.89 -1.09 -0.84
C ILE A 45 6.59 -1.12 -2.34
N LYS A 46 7.53 -0.74 -3.20
CA LYS A 46 7.41 -0.88 -4.65
C LYS A 46 7.13 -2.34 -5.02
N GLY A 47 7.84 -3.28 -4.41
CA GLY A 47 7.57 -4.71 -4.59
C GLY A 47 6.15 -5.10 -4.18
N LEU A 48 5.65 -4.57 -3.06
CA LEU A 48 4.28 -4.81 -2.58
C LEU A 48 3.24 -4.23 -3.55
N VAL A 49 3.49 -3.06 -4.12
CA VAL A 49 2.64 -2.45 -5.15
C VAL A 49 2.63 -3.27 -6.43
N LEU A 50 3.80 -3.71 -6.91
CA LEU A 50 3.90 -4.58 -8.09
C LEU A 50 3.14 -5.90 -7.90
N ASN A 51 3.27 -6.51 -6.72
CA ASN A 51 2.54 -7.72 -6.38
C ASN A 51 1.03 -7.49 -6.25
N GLY A 52 0.61 -6.42 -5.57
CA GLY A 52 -0.79 -6.09 -5.33
C GLY A 52 -1.55 -5.73 -6.61
N LEU A 53 -0.91 -5.04 -7.55
CA LEU A 53 -1.49 -4.72 -8.86
C LEU A 53 -1.38 -5.87 -9.87
N GLY A 54 -0.52 -6.86 -9.59
CA GLY A 54 -0.29 -8.03 -10.44
C GLY A 54 -1.22 -9.22 -10.19
N PHE A 55 -2.20 -9.12 -9.27
CA PHE A 55 -3.14 -10.17 -8.85
C PHE A 55 -2.48 -11.48 -8.39
N VAL A 56 -2.34 -11.71 -7.07
CA VAL A 56 -2.71 -12.95 -6.33
C VAL A 56 -2.61 -12.64 -4.83
N GLU A 57 -3.66 -12.89 -4.05
CA GLU A 57 -3.58 -12.97 -2.58
C GLU A 57 -2.53 -14.02 -2.17
N ARG A 58 -1.35 -13.59 -1.72
CA ARG A 58 -0.32 -14.50 -1.22
C ARG A 58 0.20 -14.04 0.13
N ARG A 59 0.38 -15.00 1.02
CA ARG A 59 0.97 -14.81 2.35
C ARG A 59 2.39 -14.27 2.23
N LEU A 60 2.85 -13.50 3.22
CA LEU A 60 4.14 -12.82 3.21
C LEU A 60 5.34 -13.75 2.93
N TYR A 61 5.34 -14.98 3.45
CA TYR A 61 6.43 -15.93 3.20
C TYR A 61 6.54 -16.40 1.74
N ILE A 62 5.48 -16.26 0.93
CA ILE A 62 5.48 -16.64 -0.50
C ILE A 62 6.00 -15.48 -1.36
N PHE A 63 6.15 -14.30 -0.78
CA PHE A 63 6.47 -13.07 -1.49
C PHE A 63 7.77 -13.15 -2.34
N PRO A 64 8.88 -13.75 -1.88
CA PRO A 64 10.05 -13.99 -2.74
C PRO A 64 9.73 -14.83 -3.99
N THR A 65 8.81 -15.80 -3.88
CA THR A 65 8.47 -16.70 -4.99
C THR A 65 7.80 -15.96 -6.15
N TYR A 66 7.09 -14.86 -5.87
CA TYR A 66 6.51 -13.99 -6.90
C TYR A 66 7.58 -13.42 -7.84
N PHE A 67 8.75 -13.09 -7.31
CA PHE A 67 9.83 -12.45 -8.07
C PHE A 67 10.75 -13.42 -8.80
N LYS A 68 10.66 -14.74 -8.58
CA LYS A 68 11.59 -15.73 -9.15
C LYS A 68 11.66 -15.75 -10.68
N HIS A 69 10.57 -15.39 -11.34
CA HIS A 69 10.49 -15.37 -12.81
C HIS A 69 10.57 -13.95 -13.38
N LEU A 70 10.71 -12.94 -12.52
CA LEU A 70 10.74 -11.54 -12.90
C LEU A 70 12.18 -11.03 -12.99
N ALA A 71 12.41 -10.06 -13.85
CA ALA A 71 13.67 -9.36 -13.98
C ALA A 71 13.87 -8.38 -12.81
N THR A 72 14.14 -8.90 -11.61
CA THR A 72 14.28 -8.10 -10.37
C THR A 72 15.30 -6.97 -10.51
N GLU A 73 16.44 -7.24 -11.15
CA GLU A 73 17.46 -6.21 -11.35
C GLU A 73 16.98 -5.05 -12.24
N ARG A 74 16.06 -5.32 -13.17
CA ARG A 74 15.45 -4.28 -14.02
C ARG A 74 14.38 -3.49 -13.28
N LEU A 75 13.66 -4.11 -12.37
CA LEU A 75 12.55 -3.48 -11.62
C LEU A 75 13.04 -2.67 -10.40
N PHE A 76 14.12 -3.11 -9.76
CA PHE A 76 14.57 -2.60 -8.46
C PHE A 76 16.03 -2.12 -8.44
N GLY A 77 16.80 -2.41 -9.49
CA GLY A 77 18.20 -2.03 -9.61
C GLY A 77 19.20 -3.18 -9.46
N PRO A 78 20.49 -2.96 -9.74
CA PRO A 78 21.50 -4.00 -9.85
C PRO A 78 21.68 -4.81 -8.55
N GLY A 79 21.83 -6.14 -8.67
CA GLY A 79 22.10 -7.03 -7.55
C GLY A 79 20.91 -7.35 -6.63
N VAL A 80 19.71 -6.87 -6.97
CA VAL A 80 18.47 -7.20 -6.25
C VAL A 80 18.00 -8.59 -6.67
N ILE A 81 17.86 -9.48 -5.69
CA ILE A 81 17.40 -10.85 -5.90
C ILE A 81 16.05 -11.09 -5.21
N PRO A 82 15.25 -12.08 -5.65
CA PRO A 82 13.96 -12.40 -5.04
C PRO A 82 14.01 -12.60 -3.51
N GLU A 83 15.08 -13.19 -2.99
CA GLU A 83 15.29 -13.49 -1.57
C GLU A 83 15.43 -12.24 -0.69
N ASP A 84 15.72 -11.09 -1.30
CA ASP A 84 15.79 -9.80 -0.60
C ASP A 84 14.42 -9.30 -0.11
N PHE A 85 13.34 -9.87 -0.67
CA PHE A 85 11.95 -9.62 -0.32
C PHE A 85 11.38 -10.67 0.64
N ASN A 86 12.19 -11.20 1.54
CA ASN A 86 11.74 -12.19 2.53
C ASN A 86 10.75 -11.59 3.55
N GLU A 87 10.09 -12.49 4.29
CA GLU A 87 9.06 -12.14 5.28
C GLU A 87 9.56 -11.14 6.33
N ASP A 88 10.80 -11.29 6.83
CA ASP A 88 11.36 -10.35 7.80
C ASP A 88 11.51 -8.94 7.24
N ALA A 89 11.99 -8.82 5.99
CA ALA A 89 12.14 -7.52 5.33
C ALA A 89 10.79 -6.84 5.09
N VAL A 90 9.78 -7.62 4.67
CA VAL A 90 8.42 -7.11 4.45
C VAL A 90 7.77 -6.74 5.79
N GLY A 91 7.80 -7.62 6.78
CA GLY A 91 7.23 -7.40 8.11
C GLY A 91 7.81 -6.16 8.80
N ARG A 92 9.15 -6.02 8.80
CA ARG A 92 9.81 -4.82 9.34
C ARG A 92 9.41 -3.53 8.63
N THR A 93 9.18 -3.61 7.31
CA THR A 93 8.70 -2.46 6.53
C THR A 93 7.28 -2.08 6.96
N LEU A 94 6.37 -3.04 7.10
CA LEU A 94 5.01 -2.82 7.59
C LEU A 94 5.00 -2.26 9.02
N ASP A 95 5.84 -2.77 9.91
CA ASP A 95 6.02 -2.23 11.27
C ASP A 95 6.48 -0.77 11.25
N ARG A 96 7.32 -0.40 10.29
CA ARG A 96 7.79 0.99 10.13
C ARG A 96 6.70 1.91 9.61
N ILE A 97 5.91 1.46 8.65
CA ILE A 97 4.71 2.18 8.21
C ILE A 97 3.76 2.40 9.39
N SER A 98 3.49 1.34 10.16
CA SER A 98 2.62 1.40 11.34
C SER A 98 3.11 2.43 12.37
N ARG A 99 4.40 2.35 12.76
CA ARG A 99 5.01 3.30 13.72
C ARG A 99 5.05 4.75 13.20
N PHE A 100 5.16 4.97 11.90
CA PHE A 100 5.17 6.32 11.30
C PHE A 100 3.76 6.90 11.11
N SER A 101 2.72 6.04 11.06
CA SER A 101 1.37 6.29 10.55
C SER A 101 1.25 6.11 9.04
N SER A 102 0.45 5.11 8.64
CA SER A 102 0.06 4.88 7.25
C SER A 102 -0.67 6.08 6.64
N THR A 103 -1.55 6.73 7.40
CA THR A 103 -2.25 7.95 6.95
C THR A 103 -1.26 9.08 6.64
N ARG A 104 -0.28 9.30 7.52
CA ARG A 104 0.73 10.35 7.30
C ARG A 104 1.60 10.03 6.08
N LEU A 105 2.05 8.79 5.95
CA LEU A 105 2.85 8.37 4.79
C LEU A 105 2.08 8.53 3.49
N PHE A 106 0.81 8.08 3.45
CA PHE A 106 -0.06 8.24 2.28
C PHE A 106 -0.22 9.70 1.90
N ASN A 107 -0.49 10.58 2.86
CA ASN A 107 -0.65 12.01 2.58
C ASN A 107 0.62 12.64 2.00
N LEU A 108 1.81 12.27 2.50
CA LEU A 108 3.08 12.75 1.94
C LEU A 108 3.25 12.31 0.48
N ILE A 109 2.93 11.05 0.19
CA ILE A 109 2.99 10.51 -1.18
C ILE A 109 1.99 11.22 -2.09
N ALA A 110 0.73 11.35 -1.66
CA ALA A 110 -0.30 12.04 -2.42
C ALA A 110 0.09 13.50 -2.73
N MET A 111 0.61 14.22 -1.75
CA MET A 111 1.09 15.59 -1.93
C MET A 111 2.25 15.68 -2.92
N LYS A 112 3.21 14.74 -2.88
CA LYS A 112 4.29 14.67 -3.87
C LYS A 112 3.74 14.42 -5.27
N CYS A 113 2.86 13.43 -5.43
CA CYS A 113 2.23 13.13 -6.72
C CYS A 113 1.45 14.34 -7.27
N MET A 114 0.74 15.08 -6.42
CA MET A 114 0.02 16.29 -6.82
C MET A 114 0.95 17.43 -7.27
N GLN A 115 2.18 17.50 -6.76
CA GLN A 115 3.17 18.49 -7.20
C GLN A 115 3.77 18.15 -8.56
N GLU A 116 4.00 16.86 -8.84
CA GLU A 116 4.53 16.39 -10.13
C GLU A 116 3.47 16.46 -11.24
N LEU A 117 2.19 16.30 -10.89
CA LEU A 117 1.09 16.26 -11.85
C LEU A 117 0.40 17.62 -11.96
N ALA A 118 0.43 18.24 -13.14
CA ALA A 118 -0.15 19.55 -13.39
C ALA A 118 -1.69 19.50 -13.51
N PHE A 119 -2.39 19.45 -12.37
CA PHE A 119 -3.86 19.37 -12.33
C PHE A 119 -4.57 20.74 -12.30
N GLY A 120 -3.84 21.85 -12.21
CA GLY A 120 -4.43 23.19 -12.09
C GLY A 120 -5.23 23.35 -10.80
N THR A 121 -6.43 23.92 -10.86
CA THR A 121 -7.31 24.05 -9.69
C THR A 121 -7.84 22.68 -9.27
N HIS A 122 -7.64 22.32 -8.01
CA HIS A 122 -8.18 21.09 -7.43
C HIS A 122 -9.61 21.29 -6.94
N LEU A 123 -10.54 20.48 -7.42
CA LEU A 123 -11.86 20.30 -6.81
C LEU A 123 -11.82 19.02 -5.99
N VAL A 124 -12.20 19.12 -4.72
CA VAL A 124 -12.09 18.03 -3.77
C VAL A 124 -13.48 17.54 -3.39
N HIS A 125 -13.71 16.24 -3.55
CA HIS A 125 -14.91 15.56 -3.12
C HIS A 125 -14.61 14.69 -1.90
N VAL A 126 -15.46 14.81 -0.89
CA VAL A 126 -15.41 13.97 0.30
C VAL A 126 -16.71 13.22 0.40
N ASP A 127 -16.63 11.90 0.43
CA ASP A 127 -17.78 11.05 0.67
C ASP A 127 -17.44 9.97 1.69
N THR A 128 -18.49 9.34 2.21
CA THR A 128 -18.41 8.27 3.20
C THR A 128 -19.13 7.03 2.70
N THR A 129 -18.53 5.86 2.87
CA THR A 129 -19.14 4.57 2.55
C THR A 129 -19.26 3.76 3.83
N SER A 130 -20.47 3.30 4.13
CA SER A 130 -20.73 2.37 5.24
C SER A 130 -20.50 0.94 4.77
N PHE A 131 -19.77 0.15 5.55
CA PHE A 131 -19.55 -1.28 5.31
C PHE A 131 -20.27 -2.08 6.40
N SER A 132 -21.31 -2.80 6.01
CA SER A 132 -22.08 -3.70 6.89
C SER A 132 -21.38 -5.06 6.97
N VAL A 133 -21.18 -5.59 8.18
CA VAL A 133 -20.40 -6.81 8.44
C VAL A 133 -21.13 -7.77 9.40
N HIS A 134 -20.80 -9.06 9.33
CA HIS A 134 -21.37 -10.10 10.18
C HIS A 134 -20.28 -11.01 10.77
N GLY A 135 -20.39 -11.35 12.06
CA GLY A 135 -19.43 -12.22 12.75
C GLY A 135 -19.18 -11.81 14.19
N GLN A 136 -18.34 -12.59 14.88
CA GLN A 136 -17.90 -12.30 16.24
C GLN A 136 -16.57 -11.52 16.18
N TYR A 137 -16.64 -10.23 16.50
CA TYR A 137 -15.50 -9.30 16.48
C TYR A 137 -15.02 -8.90 17.89
N GLU A 138 -15.55 -9.55 18.92
CA GLU A 138 -15.22 -9.32 20.33
C GLU A 138 -14.36 -10.48 20.84
N GLY A 139 -13.20 -10.19 21.44
CA GLY A 139 -12.28 -11.20 22.00
C GLY A 139 -10.92 -10.63 22.45
N ASP A 140 -10.21 -11.35 23.33
CA ASP A 140 -8.94 -10.91 23.94
C ASP A 140 -7.78 -10.72 22.94
N ASP A 141 -7.83 -11.41 21.80
CA ASP A 141 -6.85 -11.26 20.70
C ASP A 141 -7.12 -10.04 19.80
N CYS A 142 -8.21 -9.29 20.05
CA CYS A 142 -8.64 -8.16 19.24
C CYS A 142 -8.31 -6.82 19.93
N GLN A 143 -7.04 -6.39 19.87
CA GLN A 143 -6.78 -4.94 19.85
C GLN A 143 -7.30 -4.40 18.51
N SER A 144 -8.59 -4.10 18.47
CA SER A 144 -9.27 -3.74 17.23
C SER A 144 -8.72 -2.41 16.70
N ALA A 145 -8.00 -2.48 15.58
CA ALA A 145 -7.52 -1.29 14.86
C ALA A 145 -8.68 -0.41 14.36
N ILE A 146 -9.88 -0.98 14.27
CA ILE A 146 -11.12 -0.35 13.83
C ILE A 146 -12.22 -0.78 14.79
N GLU A 147 -13.06 0.16 15.22
CA GLU A 147 -14.26 -0.15 16.00
C GLU A 147 -15.38 -0.63 15.08
N ILE A 148 -15.88 -1.84 15.34
CA ILE A 148 -16.99 -2.46 14.61
C ILE A 148 -18.22 -2.46 15.54
N ALA A 149 -19.19 -1.61 15.23
CA ALA A 149 -20.33 -1.35 16.11
C ALA A 149 -21.64 -1.19 15.33
N PHE A 150 -22.77 -1.21 16.03
CA PHE A 150 -24.05 -0.80 15.44
C PHE A 150 -24.06 0.73 15.29
N GLY A 151 -24.69 1.22 14.23
CA GLY A 151 -24.70 2.64 13.88
C GLY A 151 -25.90 3.00 13.05
N HIS A 152 -25.82 4.11 12.31
CA HIS A 152 -26.85 4.53 11.35
C HIS A 152 -26.50 4.07 9.92
N PRO A 153 -26.96 2.89 9.47
CA PRO A 153 -26.62 2.36 8.15
C PRO A 153 -27.27 3.16 7.03
N LYS A 154 -26.51 3.43 5.95
CA LYS A 154 -27.05 4.05 4.73
C LYS A 154 -27.92 3.09 3.90
N ASP A 155 -27.72 1.78 4.05
CA ASP A 155 -28.43 0.72 3.33
C ASP A 155 -29.65 0.16 4.12
N GLY A 156 -29.92 0.69 5.31
CA GLY A 156 -31.03 0.28 6.17
C GLY A 156 -30.82 -1.03 6.95
N ARG A 157 -29.62 -1.63 6.93
CA ARG A 157 -29.31 -2.88 7.65
C ARG A 157 -28.98 -2.66 9.13
N TRP A 158 -30.00 -2.27 9.90
CA TRP A 158 -29.90 -2.05 11.35
C TRP A 158 -29.53 -3.30 12.16
N ASP A 159 -29.68 -4.47 11.55
CA ASP A 159 -29.35 -5.77 12.12
C ASP A 159 -27.85 -6.10 12.06
N LEU A 160 -27.04 -5.33 11.31
CA LEU A 160 -25.62 -5.58 11.12
C LEU A 160 -24.76 -4.54 11.85
N LYS A 161 -23.61 -4.99 12.37
CA LYS A 161 -22.54 -4.09 12.77
C LYS A 161 -21.93 -3.47 11.50
N GLN A 162 -21.33 -2.30 11.62
CA GLN A 162 -20.73 -1.60 10.50
C GLN A 162 -19.38 -0.95 10.90
N PHE A 163 -18.70 -0.40 9.91
CA PHE A 163 -17.67 0.65 10.04
C PHE A 163 -17.79 1.60 8.85
N ILE A 164 -17.30 2.83 8.97
CA ILE A 164 -17.43 3.86 7.93
C ILE A 164 -16.06 4.23 7.40
N VAL A 165 -15.91 4.27 6.08
CA VAL A 165 -14.71 4.78 5.42
C VAL A 165 -15.04 6.14 4.81
N SER A 166 -14.29 7.16 5.17
CA SER A 166 -14.27 8.44 4.46
C SER A 166 -13.12 8.45 3.46
N MET A 167 -13.41 8.86 2.22
CA MET A 167 -12.40 9.02 1.19
C MET A 167 -12.49 10.43 0.60
N VAL A 168 -11.32 11.00 0.33
CA VAL A 168 -11.14 12.30 -0.31
C VAL A 168 -10.57 12.04 -1.70
N THR A 169 -11.22 12.56 -2.74
CA THR A 169 -10.75 12.45 -4.13
C THR A 169 -10.72 13.81 -4.81
N ASN A 170 -9.91 13.94 -5.86
CA ASN A 170 -9.97 15.10 -6.75
C ASN A 170 -10.99 14.91 -7.89
N GLN A 171 -11.14 15.91 -8.76
CA GLN A 171 -12.04 15.87 -9.93
C GLN A 171 -11.75 14.75 -10.94
N TYR A 172 -10.55 14.16 -10.90
CA TYR A 172 -10.13 13.05 -11.77
C TYR A 172 -10.30 11.69 -11.11
N GLY A 173 -10.84 11.64 -9.89
CA GLY A 173 -11.00 10.40 -9.11
C GLY A 173 -9.71 9.93 -8.42
N ILE A 174 -8.66 10.76 -8.36
CA ILE A 174 -7.41 10.40 -7.68
C ILE A 174 -7.63 10.50 -6.16
N PRO A 175 -7.34 9.44 -5.39
CA PRO A 175 -7.47 9.46 -3.94
C PRO A 175 -6.40 10.36 -3.32
N LEU A 176 -6.84 11.32 -2.51
CA LEU A 176 -5.99 12.28 -1.78
C LEU A 176 -5.94 12.00 -0.28
N GLY A 177 -6.88 11.20 0.23
CA GLY A 177 -6.90 10.77 1.62
C GLY A 177 -7.96 9.71 1.87
N MET A 178 -7.72 8.88 2.88
CA MET A 178 -8.69 7.91 3.37
C MET A 178 -8.59 7.84 4.88
N LYS A 179 -9.73 7.74 5.56
CA LYS A 179 -9.80 7.53 7.00
C LYS A 179 -10.97 6.63 7.34
N ILE A 180 -10.73 5.67 8.23
CA ILE A 180 -11.80 4.90 8.85
C ILE A 180 -12.33 5.73 10.01
N LEU A 181 -13.63 6.00 10.01
CA LEU A 181 -14.33 6.76 11.03
C LEU A 181 -14.86 5.80 12.09
N LEU A 182 -14.68 6.18 13.35
CA LEU A 182 -15.38 5.54 14.46
C LEU A 182 -16.87 5.93 14.36
N ILE A 183 -17.74 4.97 14.67
CA ILE A 183 -19.20 5.11 14.61
C ILE A 183 -19.71 5.75 15.90
#